data_AF-A0A938LLC8-F1
#
_entry.id   AF-A0A938LLC8-F1
#
_cell.length_a   1.000
_cell.length_b   1.000
_cell.length_c   1.000
_cell.angle_alpha   90.00
_cell.angle_beta   90.00
_cell.angle_gamma   90.00
#
_symmetry.space_group_name_H-M   'P 1'
#
loop_
_entity.id
_entity.type
_entity.pdbx_description
1 polymer ?
#
loop_
_entity_poly.entity_id
_entity_poly.type
_entity_poly.pdbx_seq_one_letter_code
_entity_poly.pdbx_strand_id
1 'polypeptide(L)'
;MNGLTTKVTVIKPGGESAEGEGRQIAPGRYEVEMPVDAVGTHVVRVVQSRGDELVFEATRGFAAPCKPEHLALGCNEPLLKKIAEITGGVYDPKPADVAALADGSSRVRIKVWPYLLAAACVLFVLDVALRRIDLGV
;
A
#
# COMPACT_ATOMS: atom_id res chain seq x y z
N MET A 1 -21.91 9.77 12.19
CA MET A 1 -21.70 9.84 13.65
C MET A 1 -21.08 11.19 13.97
N ASN A 2 -21.78 12.06 14.70
CA ASN A 2 -21.34 13.43 15.02
C ASN A 2 -21.33 13.62 16.54
N GLY A 3 -20.53 14.59 17.02
CA GLY A 3 -20.50 14.97 18.43
C GLY A 3 -19.94 13.91 19.39
N LEU A 4 -19.12 12.98 18.90
CA LEU A 4 -18.41 12.02 19.76
C LEU A 4 -17.17 12.66 20.40
N THR A 5 -16.95 12.35 21.67
CA THR A 5 -15.68 12.62 22.35
C THR A 5 -14.66 11.63 21.81
N THR A 6 -13.65 12.13 21.10
CA THR A 6 -12.62 11.29 20.47
C THR A 6 -11.31 11.47 21.19
N LYS A 7 -10.84 10.43 21.88
CA LYS A 7 -9.51 10.37 22.50
C LYS A 7 -8.57 9.55 21.63
N VAL A 8 -7.38 10.08 21.40
CA VAL A 8 -6.31 9.43 20.64
C VAL A 8 -5.09 9.30 21.54
N THR A 9 -4.62 8.08 21.71
CA THR A 9 -3.40 7.76 22.46
C THR A 9 -2.36 7.25 21.48
N VAL A 10 -1.18 7.88 21.46
CA VAL A 10 -0.03 7.47 20.66
C VAL A 10 1.03 6.90 21.59
N ILE A 11 1.38 5.64 21.38
CA ILE A 11 2.40 4.91 22.14
C ILE A 11 3.67 4.87 21.27
N LYS A 12 4.75 5.44 21.81
CA LYS A 12 6.07 5.49 21.17
C LYS A 12 6.78 4.13 21.22
N PRO A 13 7.81 3.90 20.39
CA PRO A 13 8.62 2.68 20.44
C PRO A 13 9.21 2.39 21.83
N GLY A 14 9.51 3.43 22.62
CA GLY A 14 10.01 3.31 24.00
C GLY A 14 8.96 3.03 25.07
N GLY A 15 7.68 2.90 24.69
CA GLY A 15 6.56 2.64 25.60
C GLY A 15 5.93 3.89 26.23
N GLU A 16 6.57 5.05 26.12
CA GLU A 16 5.94 6.33 26.49
C GLU A 16 4.69 6.58 25.65
N SER A 17 3.64 7.12 26.28
CA SER A 17 2.39 7.44 25.60
C SER A 17 2.08 8.93 25.70
N ALA A 18 1.48 9.46 24.65
CA ALA A 18 0.93 10.80 24.60
C ALA A 18 -0.57 10.69 24.27
N GLU A 19 -1.38 11.52 24.91
CA GLU A 19 -2.82 11.59 24.65
C GLU A 19 -3.19 12.93 23.99
N GLY A 20 -4.14 12.88 23.06
CA GLY A 20 -4.70 14.04 22.40
C GLY A 20 -6.20 13.87 22.19
N GLU A 21 -6.93 14.98 22.16
CA GLU A 21 -8.36 14.98 21.88
C GLU A 21 -8.61 15.39 20.42
N GLY A 22 -9.34 14.55 19.69
CA GLY A 22 -9.69 14.78 18.29
C GLY A 22 -10.83 15.78 18.15
N ARG A 23 -10.61 16.82 17.34
CA ARG A 23 -11.64 17.81 17.00
C ARG A 23 -12.39 17.37 15.75
N GLN A 24 -13.72 17.51 15.77
CA GLN A 24 -14.54 17.24 14.59
C GLN A 24 -14.35 18.34 13.54
N ILE A 25 -13.87 17.98 12.34
CA ILE A 25 -13.66 18.93 11.22
C ILE A 25 -14.71 18.78 10.11
N ALA A 26 -15.38 17.63 10.03
CA ALA A 26 -16.51 17.38 9.13
C ALA A 26 -17.42 16.28 9.74
N PRO A 27 -18.64 16.05 9.21
CA PRO A 27 -19.50 14.97 9.69
C PRO A 27 -18.78 13.61 9.68
N GLY A 28 -18.65 12.96 10.84
CA GLY A 28 -17.89 11.72 11.00
C GLY A 28 -16.37 11.81 10.85
N ARG A 29 -15.79 13.00 10.66
CA ARG A 29 -14.34 13.20 10.50
C ARG A 29 -13.75 13.95 11.68
N TYR A 30 -12.84 13.30 12.37
CA TYR A 30 -12.13 13.83 13.54
C TYR A 30 -10.64 13.88 13.23
N GLU A 31 -9.98 14.95 13.67
CA GLU A 31 -8.56 15.18 13.43
C GLU A 31 -7.88 15.62 14.73
N VAL A 32 -6.67 15.13 14.94
CA VAL A 32 -5.80 15.50 16.05
C VAL A 32 -4.39 15.69 15.51
N GLU A 33 -3.74 16.76 15.93
CA GLU A 33 -2.33 17.00 15.64
C GLU A 33 -1.51 16.64 16.87
N MET A 34 -0.54 15.74 16.70
CA MET A 34 0.36 15.32 17.78
C MET A 34 1.79 15.25 17.24
N PRO A 35 2.77 15.76 17.99
CA PRO A 35 4.17 15.65 17.58
C PRO A 35 4.61 14.19 17.59
N VAL A 36 5.32 13.77 16.55
CA VAL A 36 6.01 12.48 16.47
C VAL A 36 7.50 12.76 16.58
N ASP A 37 8.05 12.57 17.77
CA ASP A 37 9.42 12.93 18.15
C ASP A 37 10.37 11.73 18.23
N ALA A 38 9.85 10.51 18.12
CA ALA A 38 10.64 9.28 18.09
C ALA A 38 10.65 8.64 16.70
N VAL A 39 11.77 7.99 16.35
CA VAL A 39 11.89 7.18 15.14
C VAL A 39 11.46 5.74 15.45
N GLY A 40 10.67 5.12 14.57
CA GLY A 40 10.29 3.72 14.68
C GLY A 40 8.77 3.49 14.73
N THR A 41 8.38 2.28 15.17
CA THR A 41 6.98 1.85 15.19
C THR A 41 6.23 2.46 16.37
N HIS A 42 5.21 3.25 16.05
CA HIS A 42 4.25 3.80 17.00
C HIS A 42 2.95 3.01 16.92
N VAL A 43 2.24 2.94 18.04
CA VAL A 43 0.89 2.37 18.11
C VAL A 43 -0.08 3.49 18.45
N VAL A 44 -1.07 3.69 17.59
CA VAL A 44 -2.13 4.67 17.77
C VAL A 44 -3.40 3.94 18.18
N ARG A 45 -3.95 4.31 19.33
CA ARG A 45 -5.25 3.85 19.83
C ARG A 45 -6.24 5.01 19.77
N VAL A 46 -7.38 4.78 19.15
CA VAL A 46 -8.47 5.75 19.03
C VAL A 46 -9.67 5.20 19.77
N VAL A 47 -10.23 6.00 20.68
CA VAL A 47 -11.43 5.68 21.44
C VAL A 47 -12.44 6.80 21.21
N GLN A 48 -13.65 6.45 20.79
CA GLN A 48 -14.75 7.39 20.64
C GLN A 48 -15.90 7.02 21.56
N SER A 49 -16.36 7.98 22.34
CA SER A 49 -17.51 7.81 23.24
C SER A 49 -18.58 8.86 23.01
N ARG A 50 -19.80 8.52 23.44
CA ARG A 50 -20.93 9.45 23.56
C ARG A 50 -21.35 9.47 25.03
N GLY A 51 -20.88 10.47 25.77
CA GLY A 51 -20.94 10.41 27.23
C GLY A 51 -20.11 9.24 27.74
N ASP A 52 -20.73 8.37 28.55
CA ASP A 52 -20.10 7.17 29.12
C ASP A 52 -20.19 5.93 28.20
N GLU A 53 -20.90 6.03 27.07
CA GLU A 53 -21.04 4.91 26.13
C GLU A 53 -19.87 4.85 25.14
N LEU A 54 -19.14 3.74 25.11
CA LEU A 54 -18.13 3.46 24.09
C LEU A 54 -18.82 3.18 22.75
N VAL A 55 -18.53 4.01 21.74
CA VAL A 55 -19.11 3.89 20.40
C VAL A 55 -18.15 3.20 19.44
N PHE A 56 -16.84 3.48 19.57
CA PHE A 56 -15.83 2.92 18.68
C PHE A 56 -14.46 2.85 19.35
N GLU A 57 -13.73 1.78 19.06
CA GLU A 57 -12.32 1.64 19.44
C GLU A 57 -11.54 1.02 18.28
N ALA A 58 -10.38 1.59 17.95
CA ALA A 58 -9.46 1.01 16.98
C ALA A 58 -8.00 1.27 17.36
N THR A 59 -7.18 0.26 17.15
CA THR A 59 -5.72 0.34 17.31
C THR A 59 -5.06 0.12 15.96
N ARG A 60 -4.07 0.95 15.62
CA ARG A 60 -3.30 0.89 14.37
C ARG A 60 -1.82 1.12 14.65
N GLY A 61 -0.96 0.44 13.89
CA GLY A 61 0.48 0.70 13.91
C GLY A 61 0.87 1.66 12.79
N PHE A 62 1.79 2.57 13.08
CA PHE A 62 2.40 3.46 12.10
C PHE A 62 3.92 3.50 12.32
N ALA A 63 4.70 3.33 11.25
CA ALA A 63 6.15 3.44 11.30
C ALA A 63 6.57 4.87 10.92
N ALA A 64 7.10 5.61 11.89
CA ALA A 64 7.67 6.93 11.65
C ALA A 64 9.03 6.77 10.94
N PRO A 65 9.20 7.34 9.73
CA PRO A 65 10.46 7.22 8.99
C PRO A 65 11.62 7.91 9.73
N CYS A 66 12.84 7.48 9.38
CA CYS A 66 14.08 7.93 9.99
C CYS A 66 14.30 9.45 9.88
N LYS A 67 15.27 9.97 10.64
CA LYS A 67 15.64 11.40 10.72
C LYS A 67 15.65 12.08 9.34
N PRO A 68 15.31 13.38 9.26
CA PRO A 68 15.21 14.12 8.00
C PRO A 68 16.48 14.09 7.14
N GLU A 69 17.63 13.82 7.74
CA GLU A 69 18.93 13.59 7.08
C GLU A 69 18.89 12.50 6.00
N HIS A 70 18.03 11.48 6.16
CA HIS A 70 17.89 10.35 5.25
C HIS A 70 16.70 10.47 4.30
N LEU A 71 15.87 11.51 4.47
CA LEU A 71 14.88 11.85 3.48
C LEU A 71 15.65 12.55 2.35
N ALA A 72 15.87 11.86 1.24
CA ALA A 72 16.23 12.52 0.00
C ALA A 72 15.04 13.41 -0.42
N LEU A 73 14.96 14.59 0.19
CA LEU A 73 13.93 15.59 -0.04
C LEU A 73 14.23 16.27 -1.38
N GLY A 74 14.01 15.54 -2.46
CA GLY A 74 14.26 16.04 -3.80
C GLY A 74 14.05 14.95 -4.83
N CYS A 75 13.29 15.28 -5.87
CA CYS A 75 13.25 14.46 -7.07
C CYS A 75 14.61 14.58 -7.77
N ASN A 76 15.24 13.47 -8.16
CA ASN A 76 16.48 13.51 -8.91
C ASN A 76 16.20 13.85 -10.38
N GLU A 77 15.94 15.13 -10.65
CA GLU A 77 15.60 15.61 -12.00
C GLU A 77 16.64 15.25 -13.06
N PRO A 78 17.97 15.31 -12.80
CA PRO A 78 18.96 14.88 -13.78
C PRO A 78 18.81 13.41 -14.18
N LEU A 79 18.55 12.52 -13.21
CA LEU A 79 18.30 11.11 -13.49
C LEU A 79 17.01 10.93 -14.30
N LEU A 80 15.94 11.62 -13.93
CA LEU A 80 14.65 11.51 -14.62
C LEU A 80 14.73 12.01 -16.07
N LYS A 81 15.43 13.13 -16.33
CA LYS A 81 15.69 13.62 -17.68
C LYS A 81 16.48 12.60 -18.50
N LYS A 82 17.51 12.00 -17.90
CA LYS A 82 18.31 10.94 -18.56
C LYS A 82 17.48 9.69 -18.88
N ILE A 83 16.58 9.28 -17.99
CA ILE A 83 15.67 8.16 -18.23
C ILE A 83 14.71 8.51 -19.38
N ALA A 84 14.15 9.72 -19.39
CA ALA A 84 13.28 10.19 -20.47
C ALA A 84 14.00 10.14 -21.82
N GLU A 85 15.24 10.64 -21.89
CA GLU A 85 16.09 10.57 -23.09
C GLU A 85 16.35 9.14 -23.58
N ILE A 86 16.69 8.21 -22.67
CA ILE A 86 17.00 6.82 -23.02
C ILE A 86 15.76 6.05 -23.49
N THR A 87 14.60 6.34 -22.88
CA THR A 87 13.35 5.61 -23.14
C THR A 87 12.50 6.22 -24.25
N GLY A 88 12.83 7.44 -24.69
CA GLY A 88 11.96 8.26 -25.55
C GLY A 88 10.73 8.80 -24.82
N GLY A 89 10.73 8.77 -23.47
CA GLY A 89 9.68 9.32 -22.63
C GLY A 89 9.74 10.84 -22.48
N VAL A 90 8.76 11.42 -21.77
CA VAL A 90 8.68 12.86 -21.52
C VAL A 90 8.93 13.13 -20.04
N TYR A 91 9.87 14.03 -19.73
CA TYR A 91 10.08 14.55 -18.38
C TYR A 91 9.03 15.62 -18.06
N ASP A 92 8.37 15.50 -16.91
CA ASP A 92 7.32 16.41 -16.43
C ASP A 92 6.19 16.71 -17.45
N PRO A 93 5.46 15.66 -17.92
CA PRO A 93 4.38 15.84 -18.89
C PRO A 93 3.18 16.57 -18.26
N LYS A 94 2.48 17.39 -19.04
CA LYS A 94 1.22 17.99 -18.55
C LYS A 94 0.16 16.89 -18.41
N PRO A 95 -0.80 17.02 -17.48
CA PRO A 95 -1.87 16.04 -17.31
C PRO A 95 -2.64 15.72 -18.61
N ALA A 96 -2.80 16.72 -19.49
CA ALA A 96 -3.44 16.55 -20.79
C ALA A 96 -2.64 15.63 -21.74
N ASP A 97 -1.31 15.66 -21.67
CA ASP A 97 -0.42 14.87 -22.54
C ASP A 97 -0.43 13.39 -22.10
N VAL A 98 -0.57 13.11 -20.81
CA VAL A 98 -0.67 11.76 -20.25
C VAL A 98 -1.99 11.10 -20.63
N ALA A 99 -3.09 11.86 -20.68
CA ALA A 99 -4.40 11.35 -21.09
C ALA A 99 -4.43 10.93 -22.56
N ALA A 100 -3.69 11.62 -23.44
CA ALA A 100 -3.57 11.29 -24.86
C ALA A 100 -2.70 10.04 -25.11
N LEU A 101 -1.76 9.72 -24.21
CA LEU A 101 -0.91 8.52 -24.25
C LEU A 101 -1.66 7.21 -23.92
N ALA A 102 -2.93 7.29 -23.49
CA ALA A 102 -3.73 6.12 -23.09
C ALA A 102 -4.01 5.14 -24.24
N ASP A 103 -3.78 5.52 -25.49
CA ASP A 103 -3.88 4.64 -26.66
C ASP A 103 -2.69 3.66 -26.80
N GLY A 104 -1.66 3.83 -25.98
CA GLY A 104 -0.55 2.89 -25.89
C GLY A 104 -1.01 1.55 -25.31
N SER A 105 -1.28 0.58 -26.19
CA SER A 105 -1.48 -0.84 -25.89
C SER A 105 -0.73 -1.26 -24.62
N SER A 106 -1.43 -1.27 -23.48
CA SER A 106 -0.90 -1.82 -22.25
C SER A 106 -0.60 -3.29 -22.52
N ARG A 107 0.68 -3.69 -22.39
CA ARG A 107 1.04 -5.12 -22.46
C ARG A 107 0.39 -5.81 -21.27
N VAL A 108 -0.82 -6.33 -21.49
CA VAL A 108 -1.55 -7.10 -20.51
C VAL A 108 -0.71 -8.32 -20.18
N ARG A 109 -0.25 -8.40 -18.94
CA ARG A 109 0.51 -9.55 -18.44
C ARG A 109 -0.45 -10.72 -18.27
N ILE A 110 -0.51 -11.60 -19.27
CA ILE A 110 -1.35 -12.80 -19.19
C ILE A 110 -0.65 -13.82 -18.29
N LYS A 111 -1.42 -14.43 -17.38
CA LYS A 111 -0.94 -15.54 -16.55
C LYS A 111 -0.84 -16.79 -17.42
N VAL A 112 0.37 -17.15 -17.85
CA VAL A 112 0.63 -18.35 -18.68
C VAL A 112 0.70 -19.65 -17.87
N TRP A 113 0.99 -19.55 -16.57
CA TRP A 113 1.15 -20.71 -15.69
C TRP A 113 -0.08 -21.65 -15.60
N PRO A 114 -1.35 -21.20 -15.67
CA PRO A 114 -2.49 -22.12 -15.61
C PRO A 114 -2.53 -23.03 -16.84
N TYR A 115 -2.16 -22.51 -18.02
CA TYR A 115 -2.10 -23.29 -19.26
C TYR A 115 -0.95 -24.31 -19.22
N LEU A 116 0.21 -23.92 -18.68
CA LEU A 116 1.34 -24.83 -18.49
C LEU A 116 1.01 -25.94 -17.49
N LEU A 117 0.29 -25.60 -16.40
CA LEU A 117 -0.15 -26.58 -15.41
C LEU A 117 -1.18 -27.54 -16.00
N ALA A 118 -2.15 -27.04 -16.76
CA ALA A 118 -3.11 -27.88 -17.47
C ALA A 118 -2.41 -28.82 -18.46
N ALA A 119 -1.45 -28.33 -19.24
CA ALA A 119 -0.64 -29.15 -20.15
C ALA A 119 0.15 -30.23 -19.39
N ALA A 120 0.75 -29.90 -18.25
CA ALA A 120 1.46 -30.87 -17.41
C ALA A 120 0.53 -31.96 -16.87
N CYS A 121 -0.69 -31.63 -16.44
CA CYS A 121 -1.69 -32.62 -16.02
C CYS A 121 -2.08 -33.58 -17.15
N VAL A 122 -2.30 -33.05 -18.36
CA VAL A 122 -2.61 -33.88 -19.54
C VAL A 122 -1.44 -34.80 -19.89
N LEU A 123 -0.22 -34.26 -19.93
CA LEU A 123 0.99 -35.03 -20.20
C LEU A 123 1.24 -36.11 -19.15
N PHE A 124 0.96 -35.83 -17.88
CA PHE A 124 1.09 -36.81 -16.80
C PHE A 124 0.13 -37.99 -16.98
N VAL A 125 -1.14 -37.73 -17.31
CA VAL A 125 -2.11 -38.80 -17.58
C VAL A 125 -1.69 -39.62 -18.80
N LEU A 126 -1.19 -38.97 -19.86
CA LEU A 126 -0.67 -39.66 -21.04
C LEU A 126 0.56 -40.51 -20.73
N ASP A 127 1.51 -40.00 -19.94
CA ASP A 127 2.70 -40.74 -19.50
C ASP A 127 2.30 -42.00 -18.72
N VAL A 128 1.36 -41.88 -17.77
CA VAL A 128 0.83 -43.03 -17.03
C VAL A 128 0.10 -44.00 -17.95
N ALA A 129 -0.72 -43.51 -18.90
CA ALA A 129 -1.43 -44.36 -19.83
C ALA A 129 -0.47 -45.15 -20.75
N LEU A 130 0.55 -44.49 -21.29
CA LEU A 130 1.58 -45.12 -22.13
C LEU A 130 2.44 -46.12 -21.35
N ARG A 131 2.70 -45.87 -20.06
CA ARG A 131 3.41 -46.84 -19.19
C ARG A 131 2.54 -48.04 -18.80
N ARG A 132 1.22 -47.87 -18.81
CA ARG A 132 0.27 -48.91 -18.38
C ARG A 132 -0.26 -49.74 -19.54
N ILE A 133 -0.31 -49.15 -20.73
CA ILE A 133 -0.56 -49.87 -21.98
C ILE A 133 0.81 -50.41 -22.40
N ASP A 134 1.11 -51.65 -22.05
CA ASP A 134 2.11 -52.40 -22.78
C ASP A 134 1.67 -52.39 -24.25
N LEU A 135 2.32 -51.56 -25.06
CA LEU A 135 2.31 -51.69 -26.51
C LEU A 135 3.11 -52.98 -26.80
N GLY A 136 2.45 -54.11 -26.55
CA GLY A 136 2.97 -55.43 -26.80
C GLY A 136 3.33 -55.56 -28.27
N VAL A 137 4.63 -55.58 -28.53
CA VAL A 137 5.24 -56.43 -29.54
C VAL A 137 5.47 -57.79 -28.90
#